data_AF-F0FZ21-F1
#
_entry.id   AF-F0FZ21-F1
#
_cell.length_a   1.000
_cell.length_b   1.000
_cell.length_c   1.000
_cell.angle_alpha   90.00
_cell.angle_beta   90.00
_cell.angle_gamma   90.00
#
_symmetry.space_group_name_H-M   'P 1'
#
loop_
_entity.id
_entity.type
_entity.pdbx_description
1 polymer ?
#
loop_
_entity_poly.entity_id
_entity_poly.type
_entity_poly.pdbx_seq_one_letter_code
_entity_poly.pdbx_strand_id
1 'polypeptide(L)' 'MAIPTGVVHYLESGDAITHAVAYVLLAMSVASWCFLLMKAWLLVRAKRQGPRALAAFWHAPSLDAGIAALSGA' A
#
# COMPACT_ATOMS: atom_id res chain seq x y z
N MET A 1 -18.07 -20.86 -37.80
CA MET A 1 -17.65 -21.65 -36.62
C MET A 1 -16.83 -20.74 -35.72
N ALA A 2 -17.47 -20.11 -34.73
CA ALA A 2 -16.77 -19.23 -33.79
C ALA A 2 -16.00 -20.13 -32.80
N ILE A 3 -14.67 -20.05 -32.79
CA ILE A 3 -13.87 -20.66 -31.74
C ILE A 3 -14.09 -19.81 -30.49
N PRO A 4 -14.56 -20.36 -29.37
CA PRO A 4 -14.71 -19.61 -28.13
C PRO A 4 -13.32 -19.24 -27.58
N THR A 5 -12.75 -18.11 -28.03
CA THR A 5 -11.42 -17.64 -27.63
C THR A 5 -11.49 -16.69 -26.43
N GLY A 6 -12.05 -17.18 -25.32
CA GLY A 6 -12.09 -16.43 -24.06
C GLY A 6 -10.88 -16.76 -23.18
N VAL A 7 -10.25 -15.75 -22.56
CA VAL A 7 -9.18 -15.95 -21.55
C VAL A 7 -9.58 -16.92 -20.45
N VAL A 8 -10.87 -16.92 -20.06
CA VAL A 8 -11.43 -17.87 -19.09
C VAL A 8 -11.42 -19.31 -19.62
N HIS A 9 -11.71 -19.52 -20.91
CA HIS A 9 -11.70 -20.85 -21.53
C HIS A 9 -10.28 -21.43 -21.62
N TYR A 10 -9.26 -20.58 -21.87
CA TYR A 10 -7.85 -20.99 -21.84
C TYR A 10 -7.35 -21.30 -20.43
N LEU A 11 -7.86 -20.61 -19.42
CA LEU A 11 -7.58 -20.92 -18.02
C LEU A 11 -8.19 -22.27 -17.65
N GLU A 12 -9.49 -22.49 -17.89
CA GLU A 12 -10.16 -23.76 -17.57
C GLU A 12 -9.60 -24.97 -18.35
N SER A 13 -9.17 -24.78 -19.59
CA SER A 13 -8.58 -25.84 -20.41
C SER A 13 -7.08 -26.03 -20.17
N GLY A 14 -6.46 -25.17 -19.34
CA GLY A 14 -5.03 -25.15 -19.07
C GLY A 14 -4.63 -26.11 -17.94
N ASP A 15 -3.46 -26.74 -18.09
CA ASP A 15 -2.89 -27.65 -17.09
C ASP A 15 -2.62 -26.94 -15.73
N ALA A 16 -2.33 -27.71 -14.67
CA ALA A 16 -2.11 -27.19 -13.32
C ALA A 16 -1.02 -26.10 -13.26
N ILE A 17 -0.03 -26.17 -14.15
CA ILE A 17 1.05 -25.18 -14.29
C ILE A 17 0.50 -23.80 -14.71
N THR A 18 -0.43 -23.76 -15.67
CA THR A 18 -1.04 -22.51 -16.16
C THR A 18 -1.76 -21.78 -15.05
N HIS A 19 -2.52 -22.51 -14.23
CA HIS A 19 -3.20 -21.97 -13.06
C HIS A 19 -2.21 -21.45 -12.02
N ALA A 20 -1.14 -22.20 -11.73
CA ALA A 20 -0.12 -21.78 -10.77
C ALA A 20 0.55 -20.46 -11.18
N VAL A 21 0.95 -20.34 -12.45
CA VAL A 21 1.56 -19.10 -12.96
C VAL A 21 0.57 -17.93 -12.90
N ALA A 22 -0.70 -18.14 -13.24
CA ALA A 22 -1.73 -17.11 -13.14
C ALA A 22 -1.87 -16.59 -11.70
N TYR A 23 -1.89 -17.49 -10.70
CA TYR A 23 -1.94 -17.08 -9.29
C TYR A 23 -0.67 -16.35 -8.85
N VAL A 24 0.51 -16.79 -9.27
CA VAL A 24 1.78 -16.11 -8.92
C VAL A 24 1.81 -14.69 -9.49
N LEU A 25 1.44 -14.51 -10.76
CA LEU A 25 1.38 -13.18 -11.39
C LEU A 25 0.36 -12.28 -10.70
N LEU A 26 -0.81 -12.83 -10.35
CA LEU A 26 -1.84 -12.10 -9.62
C LEU A 26 -1.34 -11.68 -8.24
N ALA A 27 -0.73 -12.59 -7.49
CA ALA A 27 -0.17 -12.32 -6.17
C ALA A 27 0.93 -11.25 -6.22
N MET A 28 1.84 -11.35 -7.20
CA MET A 28 2.92 -10.37 -7.38
C MET A 28 2.35 -8.97 -7.73
N SER A 29 1.32 -8.90 -8.57
CA SER A 29 0.64 -7.65 -8.89
C SER A 29 -0.02 -7.04 -7.67
N VAL A 30 -0.80 -7.82 -6.92
CA VAL A 30 -1.48 -7.36 -5.69
C VAL A 30 -0.46 -6.92 -4.65
N ALA A 31 0.62 -7.67 -4.45
CA ALA A 31 1.69 -7.30 -3.53
C ALA A 31 2.32 -5.96 -3.91
N SER A 32 2.60 -5.74 -5.19
CA SER A 32 3.13 -4.47 -5.71
C SER A 32 2.18 -3.30 -5.42
N TRP A 33 0.88 -3.50 -5.68
CA TRP A 33 -0.15 -2.49 -5.39
C TRP A 33 -0.25 -2.19 -3.89
N CYS A 34 -0.27 -3.21 -3.04
CA CYS A 34 -0.29 -3.03 -1.58
C CYS A 34 0.95 -2.28 -1.08
N PHE A 35 2.15 -2.63 -1.59
CA PHE A 35 3.38 -1.92 -1.25
C PHE A 35 3.34 -0.46 -1.69
N LEU A 36 2.84 -0.19 -2.90
CA LEU A 36 2.72 1.16 -3.42
C LEU A 36 1.75 1.99 -2.57
N LEU A 37 0.57 1.43 -2.26
CA LEU A 37 -0.43 2.08 -1.41
C LEU A 37 0.08 2.32 0.00
N MET A 38 0.76 1.34 0.62
CA MET A 38 1.34 1.47 1.95
C MET A 38 2.38 2.59 1.99
N LYS A 39 3.32 2.62 1.03
CA LYS A 39 4.32 3.69 0.95
C LYS A 39 3.67 5.04 0.68
N ALA A 40 2.73 5.13 -0.25
CA ALA A 40 2.02 6.37 -0.54
C ALA A 40 1.28 6.90 0.70
N TRP A 41 0.61 6.01 1.43
CA TRP A 41 -0.10 6.35 2.65
C TRP A 41 0.85 6.83 3.75
N LEU A 42 1.98 6.15 3.95
CA LEU A 42 3.01 6.57 4.90
C LEU A 42 3.58 7.94 4.56
N LEU A 43 3.88 8.21 3.28
CA LEU A 43 4.37 9.51 2.82
C LEU A 43 3.34 10.62 3.01
N VAL A 44 2.08 10.36 2.69
CA VAL A 44 0.98 11.34 2.89
C VAL A 44 0.75 11.58 4.37
N ARG A 45 0.77 10.53 5.20
CA ARG A 45 0.63 10.64 6.65
C ARG A 45 1.77 11.47 7.24
N ALA A 46 3.01 11.18 6.88
CA ALA A 46 4.17 11.95 7.32
C ALA A 46 4.08 13.42 6.91
N LYS A 47 3.68 13.70 5.65
CA LYS A 47 3.47 15.08 5.17
C LYS A 47 2.34 15.81 5.90
N ARG A 48 1.27 15.12 6.30
CA ARG A 48 0.13 15.75 6.98
C ARG A 48 0.36 15.93 8.48
N GLN A 49 0.98 14.96 9.14
CA GLN A 49 1.19 14.98 10.59
C GLN A 49 2.45 15.73 11.00
N GLY A 50 3.54 15.65 10.21
CA GLY A 50 4.82 16.28 10.53
C GLY A 50 4.71 17.78 10.83
N PRO A 51 4.08 18.59 9.95
CA PRO A 51 3.94 20.03 10.20
C PRO A 51 3.10 20.38 11.43
N ARG A 52 2.05 19.59 11.73
CA ARG A 52 1.22 19.81 12.92
C ARG A 52 1.96 19.47 14.21
N ALA A 53 2.67 18.34 14.23
CA ALA A 53 3.49 17.92 15.37
C ALA A 53 4.63 18.91 15.62
N LEU A 54 5.28 19.40 14.56
CA LEU A 54 6.35 20.39 14.65
C LEU A 54 5.84 21.76 15.13
N ALA A 55 4.68 22.20 14.63
CA ALA A 55 4.07 23.45 15.10
C ALA A 55 3.70 23.38 16.58
N ALA A 56 3.18 22.25 17.05
CA ALA A 56 2.86 22.02 18.46
C ALA A 56 4.12 22.01 19.35
N PHE A 57 5.22 21.41 18.87
CA PHE A 57 6.52 21.44 19.56
C PHE A 57 7.04 22.87 19.77
N TRP A 58 7.03 23.71 18.72
CA TRP A 58 7.54 25.09 18.80
C TRP A 58 6.67 26.02 19.64
N HIS A 59 5.39 25.70 19.84
CA HIS A 59 4.51 26.43 20.75
C HIS A 59 4.63 25.99 22.21
N ALA A 60 5.38 24.92 22.51
CA ALA A 60 5.48 24.41 23.87
C ALA A 60 6.31 25.36 24.75
N PRO A 61 5.86 25.63 26.00
CA PRO A 61 6.54 26.56 26.90
C PRO A 61 7.84 25.99 27.51
N SER A 62 8.11 24.68 27.34
CA SER A 62 9.31 24.00 27.81
C SER A 62 9.65 22.82 26.90
N LEU A 63 10.90 22.35 26.96
CA LEU A 63 11.39 21.24 26.16
C LEU A 63 10.62 19.93 26.44
N ASP A 64 10.35 19.63 27.71
CA ASP A 64 9.58 18.44 28.10
C ASP A 64 8.16 18.46 27.54
N ALA A 65 7.50 19.62 27.56
CA ALA A 65 6.17 19.80 26.98
C ALA A 65 6.18 19.62 25.45
N GLY A 66 7.24 20.05 24.78
CA GLY A 66 7.43 19.82 23.35
C GLY A 66 7.59 18.34 23.01
N ILE A 67 8.42 17.61 23.77
CA ILE A 67 8.62 16.16 23.57
C ILE A 67 7.30 15.40 23.78
N ALA A 68 6.52 15.77 24.81
CA ALA A 68 5.20 15.20 25.03
C ALA A 68 4.25 15.44 23.84
N ALA A 69 4.27 16.65 23.26
CA ALA A 69 3.45 17.00 22.10
C ALA A 69 3.78 16.20 20.82
N LEU A 70 5.03 15.75 20.66
CA LEU A 70 5.44 14.89 19.54
C LEU A 70 5.00 13.44 19.71
N SER A 71 4.87 12.95 20.95
CA SER A 71 4.45 11.58 21.25
C SER A 71 2.94 11.33 21.07
N GLY A 72 2.12 12.40 21.11
CA GLY A 72 0.67 12.33 20.99
C GLY A 72 0.10 12.62 19.58
N ALA A 73 0.95 12.89 18.58
CA ALA A 73 0.57 13.23 17.20
C ALA A 73 0.74 12.04 16.24
#